data_AF-R0JS76-F1
#
_entry.id   AF-R0JS76-F1
#
_cell.length_a   1.000
_cell.length_b   1.000
_cell.length_c   1.000
_cell.angle_alpha   90.00
_cell.angle_beta   90.00
_cell.angle_gamma   90.00
#
_symmetry.space_group_name_H-M   'P 1'
#
loop_
_entity.id
_entity.type
_entity.pdbx_description
1 polymer ?
#
loop_
_entity_poly.entity_id
_entity_poly.type
_entity_poly.pdbx_seq_one_letter_code
_entity_poly.pdbx_strand_id
1 'polypeptide(L)'
;QVTPDALIYSTTLNYSPLHAGNPIIIRTSPAVVPIECHYPRRSNVSSSAIKPTWAPFHSTMASEQKLLFSLRLMSDDWSAERASAVFQLGEVLHFQAGVDAENHAPLRLFVDSCVATPAPERGSSPQYAFIDFSGCLVDGQLDD
;
A
#
# COMPACT_ATOMS: atom_id res chain seq x y z
N GLN A 1 25.11 -6.36 13.02
CA GLN A 1 26.04 -6.84 14.06
C GLN A 1 26.44 -5.69 14.98
N VAL A 2 26.56 -5.93 16.28
CA VAL A 2 26.99 -4.92 17.25
C VAL A 2 28.38 -5.31 17.76
N THR A 3 29.35 -4.41 17.65
CA THR A 3 30.71 -4.56 18.22
C THR A 3 30.90 -3.54 19.35
N PRO A 4 32.01 -3.63 20.13
CA PRO A 4 32.30 -2.64 21.17
C PRO A 4 32.39 -1.22 20.63
N ASP A 5 32.93 -1.06 19.41
CA ASP A 5 33.26 0.24 18.82
C ASP A 5 32.31 0.67 17.70
N ALA A 6 31.46 -0.23 17.17
CA ALA A 6 30.59 0.08 16.04
C ALA A 6 29.27 -0.70 15.99
N LEU A 7 28.27 -0.08 15.35
CA LEU A 7 27.06 -0.74 14.86
C LEU A 7 27.25 -1.00 13.36
N ILE A 8 27.24 -2.27 12.98
CA ILE A 8 27.43 -2.71 11.60
C ILE A 8 26.07 -3.15 11.06
N TYR A 9 25.57 -2.46 10.04
CA TYR A 9 24.36 -2.82 9.31
C TYR A 9 24.76 -3.42 7.97
N SER A 10 24.32 -4.64 7.68
CA SER A 10 24.59 -5.31 6.42
C SER A 10 23.29 -5.70 5.74
N THR A 11 23.27 -5.63 4.41
CA THR A 11 22.16 -6.04 3.55
C THR A 11 22.68 -6.46 2.18
N THR A 12 21.81 -6.99 1.32
CA THR A 12 22.16 -7.43 -0.03
C THR A 12 21.15 -6.86 -1.04
N LEU A 13 21.66 -6.26 -2.10
CA LEU A 13 20.86 -5.83 -3.24
C LEU A 13 20.83 -6.97 -4.27
N ASN A 14 19.64 -7.50 -4.53
CA ASN A 14 19.43 -8.56 -5.52
C ASN A 14 18.90 -7.97 -6.82
N TYR A 15 19.64 -8.16 -7.90
CA TYR A 15 19.20 -7.84 -9.25
C TYR A 15 18.76 -9.12 -9.96
N SER A 16 17.46 -9.24 -10.22
CA SER A 16 16.85 -10.34 -10.97
C SER A 16 16.20 -9.81 -12.24
N PRO A 17 16.89 -9.84 -13.40
CA PRO A 17 16.33 -9.33 -14.64
C PRO A 17 15.15 -10.18 -15.13
N LEU A 18 14.11 -9.52 -15.64
CA LEU A 18 12.99 -10.17 -16.32
C LEU A 18 13.44 -10.70 -17.68
N HIS A 19 13.04 -11.92 -18.02
CA HIS A 19 13.33 -12.51 -19.33
C HIS A 19 12.49 -11.80 -20.41
N ALA A 20 13.09 -10.84 -21.11
CA ALA A 20 12.44 -10.15 -22.21
C ALA A 20 12.45 -11.02 -23.48
N GLY A 21 11.32 -11.67 -23.79
CA GLY A 21 11.11 -12.40 -25.04
C GLY A 21 11.38 -13.90 -24.96
N ASN A 22 12.22 -14.43 -25.87
CA ASN A 22 12.47 -15.86 -26.02
C ASN A 22 13.17 -16.46 -24.76
N PRO A 23 12.62 -17.51 -24.12
CA PRO A 23 13.15 -18.08 -22.88
C PRO A 23 14.55 -18.72 -23.01
N ILE A 24 15.07 -18.87 -24.24
CA ILE A 24 16.39 -19.45 -24.50
C ILE A 24 17.52 -18.39 -24.42
N ILE A 25 17.20 -17.10 -24.55
CA ILE A 25 18.22 -16.03 -24.65
C ILE A 25 18.31 -15.25 -23.33
N ILE A 26 19.41 -15.43 -22.60
CA ILE A 26 19.73 -14.63 -21.41
C ILE A 26 20.58 -13.42 -21.84
N ARG A 27 20.00 -12.21 -21.80
CA ARG A 27 20.71 -10.96 -22.14
C ARG A 27 21.42 -10.32 -20.94
N THR A 28 20.93 -10.58 -19.73
CA THR A 28 21.50 -10.00 -18.50
C THR A 28 21.47 -11.06 -17.41
N SER A 29 22.60 -11.27 -16.73
CA SER A 29 22.69 -12.22 -15.62
C SER A 29 22.15 -11.60 -14.32
N PRO A 30 21.54 -12.40 -13.43
CA PRO A 30 21.27 -11.98 -12.07
C PRO A 30 22.57 -11.59 -11.34
N ALA A 31 22.47 -10.66 -10.40
CA ALA A 31 23.61 -10.24 -9.59
C ALA A 31 23.18 -9.99 -8.14
N VAL A 32 24.10 -10.22 -7.20
CA VAL A 32 23.91 -9.92 -5.78
C VAL A 32 25.04 -9.01 -5.34
N VAL A 33 24.68 -7.84 -4.80
CA VAL A 33 25.66 -6.86 -4.31
C VAL A 33 25.51 -6.73 -2.79
N PRO A 34 26.51 -7.15 -2.01
CA PRO A 34 26.50 -6.94 -0.56
C PRO A 34 26.74 -5.47 -0.23
N ILE A 35 26.00 -4.94 0.75
CA ILE A 35 26.08 -3.56 1.24
C ILE A 35 26.32 -3.63 2.74
N GLU A 36 27.31 -2.88 3.23
CA GLU A 36 27.64 -2.83 4.65
C GLU A 36 27.97 -1.40 5.09
N CYS A 37 27.37 -0.98 6.20
CA CYS A 37 27.53 0.35 6.78
C CYS A 37 27.99 0.23 8.24
N HIS A 38 29.02 0.98 8.60
CA HIS A 38 29.62 0.96 9.95
C HIS A 38 29.40 2.30 10.64
N TYR A 39 28.79 2.29 11.81
CA TYR A 39 28.54 3.47 12.62
C TYR A 39 29.33 3.40 13.93
N PRO A 40 30.24 4.36 14.21
CA PRO A 40 31.05 4.32 15.42
C PRO A 40 30.20 4.60 16.66
N ARG A 41 30.40 3.80 17.70
CA ARG A 41 29.69 3.91 18.97
C ARG A 41 30.41 4.90 19.87
N ARG A 42 29.86 6.11 20.04
CA ARG A 42 30.41 7.12 20.95
C ARG A 42 29.98 6.83 22.39
N SER A 43 30.95 6.71 23.30
CA SER A 43 30.76 6.42 24.74
C SER A 43 30.44 7.65 25.59
N ASN A 44 30.44 8.86 25.01
CA ASN A 44 30.11 10.10 25.71
C ASN A 44 28.72 10.59 25.28
N VAL A 45 27.72 10.36 26.13
CA VAL A 45 26.35 10.86 25.96
C VAL A 45 26.08 11.94 27.01
N SER A 46 26.00 13.21 26.60
CA SER A 46 25.27 14.20 27.39
C SER A 46 23.79 13.82 27.40
N SER A 47 23.14 13.85 28.56
CA SER A 47 21.75 13.40 28.78
C SER A 47 20.67 14.23 28.09
N SER A 48 21.02 15.11 27.15
CA SER A 48 20.06 15.85 26.33
C SER A 48 19.67 15.04 25.10
N ALA A 49 18.39 14.72 24.99
CA ALA A 49 17.82 14.05 23.83
C ALA A 49 18.10 14.86 22.55
N ILE A 50 18.78 14.24 21.58
CA ILE A 50 18.95 14.80 20.24
C ILE A 50 17.59 14.75 19.56
N LYS A 51 17.02 15.90 19.23
CA LYS A 51 15.78 16.02 18.46
C LYS A 51 16.15 15.87 16.96
N PRO A 52 15.80 14.76 16.28
CA PRO A 52 16.16 14.60 14.88
C PRO A 52 15.43 15.65 14.03
N THR A 53 16.18 16.37 13.20
CA THR A 53 15.66 17.37 12.25
C THR A 53 15.41 16.80 10.85
N TRP A 54 15.67 15.51 10.65
CA TRP A 54 15.54 14.80 9.38
C TRP A 54 14.42 13.77 9.54
N ALA A 55 13.38 13.88 8.70
CA ALA A 55 12.37 12.86 8.56
C ALA A 55 12.98 11.67 7.79
N PRO A 56 13.24 10.53 8.44
CA PRO A 56 13.68 9.36 7.72
C PRO A 56 12.49 8.85 6.91
N PHE A 57 12.67 8.63 5.61
CA PHE A 57 11.86 7.61 4.93
C PHE A 57 12.20 6.30 5.62
N HIS A 58 11.36 5.92 6.60
CA HIS A 58 11.58 4.73 7.41
C HIS A 58 11.61 3.51 6.50
N SER A 59 12.80 2.93 6.36
CA SER A 59 12.99 1.56 5.92
C SER A 59 12.38 0.64 6.97
N THR A 60 11.21 0.11 6.62
CA THR A 60 10.63 -1.17 7.03
C THR A 60 11.47 -2.01 8.00
N MET A 61 11.28 -1.79 9.31
CA MET A 61 11.13 -2.95 10.19
C MET A 61 9.74 -3.50 9.89
N ALA A 62 9.65 -4.32 8.85
CA ALA A 62 8.41 -5.01 8.50
C ALA A 62 8.15 -6.08 9.57
N SER A 63 7.60 -5.69 10.72
CA SER A 63 6.39 -6.43 11.08
C SER A 63 5.43 -6.11 9.94
N GLU A 64 4.87 -7.12 9.29
CA GLU A 64 3.77 -6.92 8.36
C GLU A 64 2.59 -6.36 9.17
N GLN A 65 2.63 -5.07 9.52
CA GLN A 65 1.48 -4.35 10.03
C GLN A 65 0.55 -4.20 8.83
N LYS A 66 -0.26 -5.23 8.66
CA LYS A 66 -1.28 -5.33 7.62
C LYS A 66 -2.30 -4.23 7.89
N LEU A 67 -2.29 -3.21 7.05
CA LEU A 67 -3.35 -2.21 7.02
C LEU A 67 -4.69 -2.92 6.72
N LEU A 68 -5.66 -2.73 7.61
CA LEU A 68 -6.98 -3.33 7.45
C LEU A 68 -7.86 -2.36 6.66
N PHE A 69 -7.97 -2.61 5.36
CA PHE A 69 -8.88 -1.88 4.49
C PHE A 69 -10.30 -2.40 4.66
N SER A 70 -11.27 -1.49 4.62
CA SER A 70 -12.69 -1.80 4.66
C SER A 70 -13.44 -0.97 3.63
N LEU A 71 -14.52 -1.53 3.09
CA LEU A 71 -15.48 -0.84 2.26
C LEU A 71 -16.85 -1.05 2.89
N ARG A 72 -17.51 0.03 3.27
CA ARG A 72 -18.82 0.00 3.95
C ARG A 72 -19.87 0.70 3.11
N LEU A 73 -21.09 0.19 3.18
CA LEU A 73 -22.25 0.80 2.56
C LEU A 73 -22.93 1.68 3.60
N MET A 74 -22.99 2.99 3.36
CA MET A 74 -23.44 3.97 4.33
C MET A 74 -24.89 4.39 4.10
N SER A 75 -25.50 4.94 5.15
CA SER A 75 -26.77 5.68 5.06
C SER A 75 -26.60 6.97 4.26
N ASP A 76 -27.72 7.55 3.81
CA ASP A 76 -27.73 8.76 2.96
C ASP A 76 -27.13 9.99 3.66
N ASP A 77 -27.12 10.00 4.99
CA ASP A 77 -26.52 11.03 5.84
C ASP A 77 -25.10 10.69 6.33
N TRP A 78 -24.52 9.57 5.89
CA TRP A 78 -23.20 9.06 6.28
C TRP A 78 -23.01 8.78 7.78
N SER A 79 -24.09 8.76 8.57
CA SER A 79 -24.00 8.60 10.02
C SER A 79 -23.71 7.17 10.47
N ALA A 80 -24.18 6.18 9.71
CA ALA A 80 -24.04 4.77 10.04
C ALA A 80 -23.97 3.89 8.80
N GLU A 81 -23.58 2.62 9.02
CA GLU A 81 -23.69 1.60 7.99
C GLU A 81 -25.17 1.29 7.71
N ARG A 82 -25.52 1.21 6.43
CA ARG A 82 -26.89 0.94 5.99
C ARG A 82 -27.27 -0.49 6.35
N ALA A 83 -28.46 -0.66 6.93
CA ALA A 83 -28.93 -1.97 7.39
C ALA A 83 -29.40 -2.91 6.26
N SER A 84 -29.78 -2.36 5.09
CA SER A 84 -30.29 -3.12 3.94
C SER A 84 -29.37 -2.99 2.74
N ALA A 85 -29.04 -4.14 2.13
CA ALA A 85 -28.32 -4.22 0.86
C ALA A 85 -29.26 -4.33 -0.36
N VAL A 86 -30.57 -4.12 -0.17
CA VAL A 86 -31.55 -4.10 -1.26
C VAL A 86 -31.67 -2.67 -1.79
N PHE A 87 -31.53 -2.54 -3.10
CA PHE A 87 -31.60 -1.27 -3.82
C PHE A 87 -32.64 -1.30 -4.93
N GLN A 88 -33.25 -0.15 -5.17
CA GLN A 88 -34.07 0.12 -6.34
C GLN A 88 -33.30 0.94 -7.36
N LEU A 89 -33.65 0.80 -8.63
CA LEU A 89 -33.10 1.65 -9.68
C LEU A 89 -33.42 3.12 -9.40
N GLY A 90 -32.41 3.98 -9.50
CA GLY A 90 -32.49 5.40 -9.16
C GLY A 90 -32.01 5.74 -7.74
N GLU A 91 -31.79 4.75 -6.87
CA GLU A 91 -31.15 4.99 -5.58
C GLU A 91 -29.62 5.17 -5.73
N VAL A 92 -29.04 6.00 -4.86
CA VAL A 92 -27.60 6.27 -4.82
C VAL A 92 -26.92 5.34 -3.80
N LEU A 93 -25.80 4.75 -4.22
CA LEU A 93 -24.97 3.92 -3.36
C LEU A 93 -23.89 4.77 -2.67
N HIS A 94 -23.96 4.87 -1.34
CA HIS A 94 -22.96 5.59 -0.55
C HIS A 94 -21.87 4.63 -0.07
N PHE A 95 -20.73 4.59 -0.77
CA PHE A 95 -19.59 3.75 -0.37
C PHE A 95 -18.57 4.55 0.46
N GLN A 96 -18.19 4.02 1.62
CA GLN A 96 -17.10 4.53 2.42
C GLN A 96 -15.93 3.56 2.39
N ALA A 97 -14.80 3.99 1.80
CA ALA A 97 -13.53 3.30 1.92
C ALA A 97 -12.82 3.77 3.19
N GLY A 98 -12.35 2.84 4.01
CA GLY A 98 -11.64 3.11 5.25
C GLY A 98 -10.39 2.25 5.39
N VAL A 99 -9.44 2.72 6.19
CA VAL A 99 -8.26 1.96 6.59
C VAL A 99 -8.04 2.14 8.08
N ASP A 100 -7.88 1.03 8.79
CA ASP A 100 -7.41 1.08 10.17
C ASP A 100 -5.90 1.31 10.17
N ALA A 101 -5.50 2.45 10.73
CA ALA A 101 -4.12 2.93 10.76
C ALA A 101 -3.60 3.05 12.20
N GLU A 102 -4.11 2.24 13.14
CA GLU A 102 -3.56 2.17 14.49
C GLU A 102 -2.03 2.00 14.47
N ASN A 103 -1.33 2.86 15.19
CA ASN A 103 0.14 2.91 15.27
C ASN A 103 0.88 3.18 13.94
N HIS A 104 0.20 3.70 12.92
CA HIS A 104 0.82 4.09 11.66
C HIS A 104 0.97 5.62 11.53
N ALA A 105 1.94 6.08 10.74
CA ALA A 105 2.01 7.48 10.34
C ALA A 105 0.74 7.89 9.57
N PRO A 106 0.35 9.19 9.56
CA PRO A 106 -0.83 9.65 8.84
C PRO A 106 -0.84 9.17 7.38
N LEU A 107 -1.93 8.49 7.00
CA LEU A 107 -2.11 7.92 5.67
C LEU A 107 -3.19 8.69 4.89
N ARG A 108 -3.08 8.65 3.56
CA ARG A 108 -4.15 9.05 2.64
C ARG A 108 -4.61 7.83 1.86
N LEU A 109 -5.90 7.54 1.94
CA LEU A 109 -6.51 6.43 1.21
C LEU A 109 -6.93 6.90 -0.19
N PHE A 110 -6.61 6.09 -1.19
CA PHE A 110 -7.08 6.24 -2.57
C PHE A 110 -7.73 4.94 -3.03
N VAL A 111 -8.71 5.05 -3.91
CA VAL A 111 -9.37 3.90 -4.56
C VAL A 111 -8.88 3.88 -6.00
N ASP A 112 -8.18 2.82 -6.39
CA ASP A 112 -7.58 2.71 -7.73
C ASP A 112 -8.58 2.21 -8.78
N SER A 113 -9.38 1.20 -8.41
CA SER A 113 -10.39 0.58 -9.30
C SER A 113 -11.58 0.03 -8.52
N CYS A 114 -12.78 0.14 -9.06
CA CYS A 114 -13.97 -0.55 -8.58
C CYS A 114 -14.77 -1.16 -9.74
N VAL A 115 -15.08 -2.45 -9.61
CA VAL A 115 -15.76 -3.24 -10.63
C VAL A 115 -16.96 -3.94 -10.00
N ALA A 116 -18.13 -3.75 -10.58
CA ALA A 116 -19.36 -4.45 -10.25
C ALA A 116 -19.45 -5.76 -11.04
N THR A 117 -19.81 -6.84 -10.35
CA THR A 117 -20.02 -8.18 -10.92
C THR A 117 -21.26 -8.82 -10.31
N PRO A 118 -21.96 -9.72 -11.04
CA PRO A 118 -23.13 -10.42 -10.50
C PRO A 118 -22.76 -11.46 -9.43
N ALA A 119 -21.49 -11.87 -9.37
CA ALA A 119 -20.97 -12.86 -8.44
C ALA A 119 -19.72 -12.31 -7.73
N PRO A 120 -19.42 -12.79 -6.51
CA PRO A 120 -18.27 -12.34 -5.72
C PRO A 120 -16.91 -12.77 -6.29
N GLU A 121 -16.89 -13.63 -7.31
CA GLU A 121 -15.65 -14.06 -7.97
C GLU A 121 -15.05 -12.96 -8.83
N ARG A 122 -13.77 -12.65 -8.57
CA ARG A 122 -12.96 -11.71 -9.37
C ARG A 122 -12.79 -12.30 -10.78
N GLY A 123 -13.51 -11.74 -11.75
CA GLY A 123 -13.45 -12.19 -13.15
C GLY A 123 -14.74 -12.79 -13.68
N SER A 124 -15.79 -12.89 -12.85
CA SER A 124 -17.12 -13.25 -13.34
C SER A 124 -17.61 -12.22 -14.38
N SER A 125 -18.34 -12.70 -15.39
CA SER A 125 -18.88 -11.87 -16.46
C SER A 125 -20.41 -11.77 -16.32
N PRO A 126 -21.03 -10.61 -16.57
CA PRO A 126 -20.43 -9.34 -17.00
C PRO A 126 -19.68 -8.58 -15.89
N GLN A 127 -18.77 -7.68 -16.31
CA GLN A 127 -18.02 -6.77 -15.43
C GLN A 127 -18.34 -5.32 -15.80
N TYR A 128 -18.59 -4.48 -14.81
CA TYR A 128 -18.85 -3.05 -14.98
C TYR A 128 -17.88 -2.22 -14.13
N ALA A 129 -16.92 -1.57 -14.75
CA ALA A 129 -15.98 -0.69 -14.06
C ALA A 129 -16.58 0.71 -13.91
N PHE A 130 -16.78 1.16 -12.67
CA PHE A 130 -17.30 2.50 -12.36
C PHE A 130 -16.23 3.43 -11.79
N ILE A 131 -15.14 2.86 -11.23
CA ILE A 131 -13.88 3.56 -10.97
C ILE A 131 -12.78 2.80 -11.71
N ASP A 132 -12.03 3.50 -12.56
CA ASP A 132 -10.92 2.93 -13.34
C ASP A 132 -9.81 3.98 -13.55
N PHE A 133 -8.75 3.66 -14.29
CA PHE A 133 -7.66 4.58 -14.64
C PHE A 133 -7.00 5.24 -13.42
N SER A 134 -6.79 4.46 -12.37
CA SER A 134 -6.18 4.90 -11.12
C SER A 134 -6.96 6.00 -10.38
N GLY A 135 -8.26 5.74 -10.21
CA GLY A 135 -9.16 6.54 -9.37
C GLY A 135 -10.08 7.50 -10.11
N CYS A 136 -10.20 7.38 -11.43
CA CYS A 136 -11.20 8.12 -12.21
C CYS A 136 -12.58 7.49 -12.04
N LEU A 137 -13.55 8.24 -11.51
CA LEU A 137 -14.96 7.83 -11.44
C LEU A 137 -15.61 7.98 -12.82
N VAL A 138 -15.50 6.94 -13.65
CA VAL A 138 -15.94 6.94 -15.06
C VAL A 138 -17.45 6.84 -15.23
N ASP A 139 -18.17 6.31 -14.23
CA ASP A 139 -19.63 6.18 -14.23
C ASP A 139 -20.34 7.55 -14.29
N GLY A 140 -19.72 8.57 -13.69
CA GLY A 140 -20.24 9.95 -13.74
C GLY A 140 -19.95 10.69 -15.05
N GLN A 141 -19.30 10.05 -16.02
CA GLN A 141 -18.93 10.66 -17.31
C GLN A 141 -19.87 10.22 -18.45
N LEU A 142 -20.81 9.31 -18.21
CA LEU A 142 -21.81 8.94 -19.21
C LEU A 142 -22.80 10.11 -19.36
N ASP A 143 -22.67 10.84 -20.46
CA ASP A 143 -23.67 11.81 -20.91
C ASP A 143 -24.98 11.05 -21.23
N ASP A 144 -26.12 11.54 -20.70
CA ASP A 144 -27.48 11.11 -21.09
C ASP A 144 -27.73 11.26 -22.61
#